data_AF-A0AAU4F7F1-F1
#
_entry.id   AF-A0AAU4F7F1-F1
#
_cell.length_a   1.000
_cell.length_b   1.000
_cell.length_c   1.000
_cell.angle_alpha   90.00
_cell.angle_beta   90.00
_cell.angle_gamma   90.00
#
_symmetry.space_group_name_H-M   'P 1'
#
loop_
_entity.id
_entity.type
_entity.pdbx_description
1 polymer ?
#
loop_
_entity_poly.entity_id
_entity_poly.type
_entity_poly.pdbx_seq_one_letter_code
_entity_poly.pdbx_strand_id
1 'polypeptide(L)'
;MSVPSRSSSPGRRAMVENRRDPAVIERQFRILGGATDTPERAAIREETIAAILRTVDVPVLILAGMRDGVISPESTLRAARSVPWAKAVLFEDEGHFVTRERPERLATEVAAFLEELNS
;
A
#
# COMPACT_ATOMS: atom_id res chain seq x y z
N MET A 1 7.68 36.29 10.51
CA MET A 1 8.33 35.37 9.55
C MET A 1 7.23 34.56 8.89
N SER A 2 6.90 34.83 7.63
CA SER A 2 5.85 34.09 6.90
C SER A 2 6.41 32.77 6.35
N VAL A 3 5.70 31.68 6.63
CA VAL A 3 5.97 30.36 6.02
C VAL A 3 5.66 30.46 4.53
N PRO A 4 6.55 30.03 3.61
CA PRO A 4 6.25 30.04 2.18
C PRO A 4 5.12 29.07 1.88
N SER A 5 4.06 29.55 1.22
CA SER A 5 3.03 28.71 0.61
C SER A 5 3.69 27.72 -0.33
N ARG A 6 3.62 26.41 -0.04
CA ARG A 6 4.12 25.35 -0.91
C ARG A 6 3.25 25.32 -2.16
N SER A 7 3.63 26.07 -3.20
CA SER A 7 2.99 26.00 -4.50
C SER A 7 3.05 24.55 -5.00
N SER A 8 1.89 23.96 -5.27
CA SER A 8 1.78 22.61 -5.80
C SER A 8 2.56 22.48 -7.11
N SER A 9 3.30 21.37 -7.27
CA SER A 9 4.05 21.11 -8.50
C SER A 9 3.11 21.15 -9.72
N PRO A 10 3.61 21.50 -10.92
CA PRO A 10 2.79 21.52 -12.14
C PRO A 10 1.99 20.23 -12.34
N GLY A 11 2.59 19.07 -12.06
CA GLY A 11 1.92 17.77 -12.11
C GLY A 11 0.80 17.62 -11.08
N ARG A 12 1.01 18.08 -9.83
CA ARG A 12 -0.04 18.04 -8.79
C ARG A 12 -1.20 18.99 -9.12
N ARG A 13 -0.93 20.16 -9.71
CA ARG A 13 -1.97 21.10 -10.15
C ARG A 13 -2.85 20.50 -11.25
N ALA A 14 -2.23 19.98 -12.30
CA ALA A 14 -2.93 19.35 -13.41
C ALA A 14 -3.81 18.16 -12.97
N MET A 15 -3.33 17.38 -11.99
CA MET A 15 -4.11 16.29 -11.38
C MET A 15 -5.33 16.80 -10.63
N VAL A 16 -5.20 17.85 -9.81
CA VAL A 16 -6.33 18.40 -9.04
C VAL A 16 -7.40 19.01 -9.95
N GLU A 17 -6.96 19.68 -11.01
CA GLU A 17 -7.83 20.32 -12.00
C GLU A 17 -8.60 19.29 -12.83
N ASN A 18 -7.95 18.21 -13.25
CA ASN A 18 -8.52 17.22 -14.17
C ASN A 18 -8.84 15.87 -13.49
N ARG A 19 -9.00 15.84 -12.17
CA ARG A 19 -9.25 14.60 -11.38
C ARG A 19 -10.52 13.83 -11.73
N ARG A 20 -11.37 14.36 -12.61
CA ARG A 20 -12.59 13.71 -13.12
C ARG A 20 -12.42 13.18 -14.53
N ASP A 21 -11.31 13.48 -15.19
CA ASP A 21 -10.99 12.97 -16.52
C ASP A 21 -10.41 11.54 -16.39
N PRO A 22 -11.07 10.52 -16.95
CA PRO A 22 -10.59 9.14 -16.92
C PRO A 22 -9.18 8.98 -17.50
N ALA A 23 -8.79 9.76 -18.51
CA ALA A 23 -7.47 9.68 -19.11
C ALA A 23 -6.38 10.21 -18.18
N VAL A 24 -6.69 11.24 -17.39
CA VAL A 24 -5.77 11.78 -16.37
C VAL A 24 -5.65 10.79 -15.20
N ILE A 25 -6.76 10.20 -14.78
CA ILE A 25 -6.76 9.15 -13.75
C ILE A 25 -5.93 7.95 -14.20
N GLU A 26 -6.14 7.44 -15.42
CA GLU A 26 -5.41 6.31 -15.98
C GLU A 26 -3.91 6.60 -16.11
N ARG A 27 -3.55 7.79 -16.64
CA ARG A 27 -2.16 8.23 -16.71
C ARG A 27 -1.54 8.32 -15.31
N GLN A 28 -2.30 8.76 -14.32
CA GLN A 28 -1.82 8.88 -12.95
C GLN A 28 -1.63 7.51 -12.30
N PHE A 29 -2.53 6.55 -12.53
CA PHE A 29 -2.34 5.14 -12.12
C PHE A 29 -1.15 4.51 -12.82
N ARG A 30 -0.88 4.85 -14.09
CA ARG A 30 0.34 4.42 -14.79
C ARG A 30 1.59 4.99 -14.13
N ILE A 31 1.57 6.26 -13.74
CA ILE A 31 2.71 6.92 -13.06
C ILE A 31 2.91 6.37 -11.64
N LEU A 32 1.84 6.24 -10.85
CA LEU A 32 1.89 5.67 -9.49
C LEU A 32 2.24 4.18 -9.50
N GLY A 33 1.71 3.44 -10.47
CA GLY A 33 2.00 2.02 -10.71
C GLY A 33 3.35 1.78 -11.40
N GLY A 34 4.15 2.82 -11.63
CA GLY A 34 5.50 2.73 -12.18
C GLY A 34 5.54 2.62 -13.71
N ALA A 35 5.31 3.71 -14.42
CA ALA A 35 5.40 3.80 -15.89
C ALA A 35 6.83 3.60 -16.47
N THR A 36 7.82 3.19 -15.67
CA THR A 36 9.24 3.07 -16.07
C THR A 36 9.89 1.76 -15.61
N ASP A 37 9.06 0.80 -15.18
CA ASP A 37 9.51 -0.43 -14.57
C ASP A 37 9.45 -1.56 -15.60
N THR A 38 10.58 -1.80 -16.27
CA THR A 38 10.72 -2.99 -17.12
C THR A 38 10.62 -4.25 -16.25
N PRO A 39 10.33 -5.44 -16.81
CA PRO A 39 10.31 -6.68 -16.02
C PRO A 39 11.58 -6.89 -15.19
N GLU A 40 12.74 -6.48 -15.72
CA GLU A 40 14.03 -6.56 -15.01
C GLU A 40 14.09 -5.60 -13.83
N ARG A 41 13.61 -4.36 -13.99
CA ARG A 41 13.57 -3.37 -12.89
C ARG A 41 12.54 -3.76 -11.83
N ALA A 42 11.41 -4.33 -12.25
CA ALA A 42 10.40 -4.87 -11.36
C ALA A 42 10.98 -5.99 -10.50
N ALA A 43 11.68 -6.94 -11.13
CA ALA A 43 12.34 -8.04 -10.42
C ALA A 43 13.41 -7.54 -9.44
N ILE A 44 14.26 -6.59 -9.85
CA ILE A 44 15.26 -5.97 -8.96
C ILE A 44 14.57 -5.29 -7.78
N ARG A 45 13.50 -4.53 -8.02
CA ARG A 45 12.75 -3.86 -6.96
C ARG A 45 12.13 -4.87 -6.00
N GLU A 46 11.49 -5.92 -6.53
CA GLU A 46 10.84 -6.95 -5.73
C GLU A 46 11.85 -7.69 -4.85
N GLU A 47 13.00 -8.07 -5.38
CA GLU A 47 14.06 -8.69 -4.57
C GLU A 47 14.66 -7.71 -3.57
N THR A 48 14.84 -6.43 -3.94
CA THR A 48 15.32 -5.40 -3.01
C THR A 48 14.36 -5.21 -1.84
N ILE A 49 13.04 -5.14 -2.12
CA ILE A 49 12.01 -5.05 -1.07
C ILE A 49 12.01 -6.32 -0.22
N ALA A 50 12.04 -7.50 -0.84
CA ALA A 50 12.06 -8.76 -0.11
C ALA A 50 13.28 -8.86 0.80
N ALA A 51 14.46 -8.47 0.33
CA ALA A 51 15.69 -8.46 1.12
C ALA A 51 15.58 -7.54 2.35
N ILE A 52 14.95 -6.37 2.21
CA ILE A 52 14.67 -5.46 3.33
C ILE A 52 13.66 -6.08 4.30
N LEU A 53 12.56 -6.65 3.79
CA LEU A 53 11.52 -7.24 4.63
C LEU A 53 12.02 -8.45 5.43
N ARG A 54 12.98 -9.20 4.89
CA ARG A 54 13.65 -10.31 5.60
C ARG A 54 14.46 -9.84 6.82
N THR A 55 14.84 -8.56 6.91
CA THR A 55 15.56 -8.04 8.07
C THR A 55 14.64 -7.58 9.20
N VAL A 56 13.32 -7.64 9.02
CA VAL A 56 12.37 -7.28 10.09
C VAL A 56 12.35 -8.40 11.13
N ASP A 57 12.70 -8.06 12.36
CA ASP A 57 12.90 -8.97 13.49
C ASP A 57 11.78 -8.93 14.53
N VAL A 58 10.75 -8.12 14.30
CA VAL A 58 9.56 -8.02 15.14
C VAL A 58 8.34 -8.70 14.47
N PRO A 59 7.35 -9.16 15.24
CA PRO A 59 6.08 -9.62 14.70
C PRO A 59 5.36 -8.53 13.90
N VAL A 60 4.79 -8.88 12.74
CA VAL A 60 4.13 -7.92 11.84
C VAL A 60 2.72 -8.40 11.50
N LEU A 61 1.75 -7.50 11.64
CA LEU A 61 0.41 -7.67 11.09
C LEU A 61 0.28 -6.83 9.81
N ILE A 62 -0.09 -7.48 8.71
CA ILE A 62 -0.37 -6.85 7.42
C ILE A 62 -1.87 -6.94 7.16
N LEU A 63 -2.50 -5.79 6.88
CA LEU A 63 -3.93 -5.68 6.62
C LEU A 63 -4.13 -5.08 5.23
N ALA A 64 -4.89 -5.74 4.35
CA ALA A 64 -5.14 -5.24 3.00
C ALA A 64 -6.51 -5.65 2.47
N GLY A 65 -7.06 -4.84 1.55
CA GLY A 65 -8.28 -5.14 0.81
C GLY A 65 -8.01 -5.97 -0.45
N MET A 66 -8.88 -6.94 -0.74
CA MET A 66 -8.82 -7.74 -1.97
C MET A 66 -9.24 -6.96 -3.21
N ARG A 67 -9.98 -5.85 -3.04
CA ARG A 67 -10.39 -4.93 -4.11
C ARG A 67 -9.54 -3.67 -4.15
N ASP A 68 -8.37 -3.69 -3.54
CA ASP A 68 -7.43 -2.56 -3.54
C ASP A 68 -6.90 -2.30 -4.95
N GLY A 69 -7.31 -1.17 -5.53
CA GLY A 69 -6.87 -0.70 -6.85
C GLY A 69 -5.55 0.09 -6.84
N VAL A 70 -4.93 0.26 -5.68
CA VAL A 70 -3.65 0.96 -5.48
C VAL A 70 -2.53 -0.03 -5.22
N ILE A 71 -2.73 -0.95 -4.26
CA ILE A 71 -1.77 -1.99 -3.89
C ILE A 71 -2.40 -3.35 -4.15
N SER A 72 -1.86 -4.11 -5.11
CA SER A 72 -2.45 -5.39 -5.48
C SER A 72 -2.35 -6.41 -4.33
N PRO A 73 -3.34 -7.29 -4.16
CA PRO A 73 -3.27 -8.37 -3.17
C PRO A 73 -2.04 -9.27 -3.32
N GLU A 74 -1.57 -9.50 -4.55
CA GLU A 74 -0.35 -10.27 -4.81
C GLU A 74 0.89 -9.58 -4.25
N SER A 75 0.94 -8.25 -4.30
CA SER A 75 2.05 -7.46 -3.76
C SER A 75 2.06 -7.54 -2.23
N THR A 76 0.89 -7.46 -1.60
CA THR A 76 0.71 -7.70 -0.16
C THR A 76 1.19 -9.10 0.24
N LEU A 77 0.80 -10.13 -0.51
CA LEU A 77 1.21 -11.50 -0.24
C LEU A 77 2.71 -11.72 -0.46
N ARG A 78 3.34 -11.06 -1.44
CA ARG A 78 4.81 -11.07 -1.61
C ARG A 78 5.52 -10.48 -0.40
N ALA A 79 5.00 -9.36 0.13
CA ALA A 79 5.53 -8.75 1.34
C ALA A 79 5.38 -9.67 2.57
N ALA A 80 4.19 -10.23 2.78
CA ALA A 80 3.91 -11.14 3.88
C ALA A 80 4.82 -12.38 3.87
N ARG A 81 5.10 -12.94 2.69
CA ARG A 81 6.04 -14.08 2.56
C ARG A 81 7.49 -13.73 2.86
N SER A 82 7.86 -12.44 2.79
CA SER A 82 9.25 -12.00 2.97
C SER A 82 9.56 -11.62 4.42
N VAL A 83 8.55 -11.27 5.20
CA VAL A 83 8.71 -10.95 6.64
C VAL A 83 8.63 -12.25 7.45
N PRO A 84 9.65 -12.60 8.26
CA PRO A 84 9.71 -13.89 8.96
C PRO A 84 8.52 -14.20 9.87
N TRP A 85 7.98 -13.17 10.53
CA TRP A 85 6.92 -13.29 11.54
C TRP A 85 5.66 -12.51 11.13
N ALA A 86 5.33 -12.54 9.84
CA ALA A 86 4.15 -11.86 9.34
C ALA A 86 2.87 -12.70 9.47
N LYS A 87 1.82 -12.04 9.94
CA LYS A 87 0.43 -12.43 9.78
C LYS A 87 -0.22 -11.49 8.77
N ALA A 88 -0.90 -12.04 7.76
CA ALA A 88 -1.62 -11.24 6.77
C ALA A 88 -3.12 -11.52 6.87
N VAL A 89 -3.92 -10.46 6.97
CA VAL A 89 -5.38 -10.52 6.91
C VAL A 89 -5.85 -9.77 5.68
N LEU A 90 -6.51 -10.50 4.78
CA LEU A 90 -7.10 -9.94 3.57
C LEU A 90 -8.60 -9.73 3.78
N PHE A 91 -9.06 -8.54 3.42
CA PHE A 91 -10.43 -8.07 3.53
C PHE A 91 -11.11 -8.28 2.17
N GLU A 92 -12.00 -9.27 2.07
CA GLU A 92 -12.50 -9.81 0.79
C GLU A 92 -13.26 -8.79 -0.05
N ASP A 93 -14.03 -7.90 0.58
CA ASP A 93 -14.92 -6.96 -0.10
C ASP A 93 -14.39 -5.53 -0.15
N GLU A 94 -13.32 -5.24 0.59
CA GLU A 94 -12.81 -3.90 0.83
C GLU A 94 -11.73 -3.49 -0.18
N GLY A 95 -11.70 -2.19 -0.46
CA GLY A 95 -10.67 -1.55 -1.26
C GLY A 95 -9.45 -1.09 -0.45
N HIS A 96 -8.78 -0.07 -0.96
CA HIS A 96 -7.55 0.48 -0.38
C HIS A 96 -7.74 1.05 1.04
N PHE A 97 -8.95 1.52 1.36
CA PHE A 97 -9.22 2.24 2.61
C PHE A 97 -9.97 1.36 3.61
N VAL A 98 -9.41 0.18 3.91
CA VAL A 98 -9.98 -0.78 4.88
C VAL A 98 -10.31 -0.11 6.23
N THR A 99 -9.48 0.82 6.69
CA THR A 99 -9.70 1.60 7.91
C THR A 99 -10.97 2.45 7.89
N ARG A 100 -11.45 2.85 6.71
CA ARG A 100 -12.69 3.62 6.53
C ARG A 100 -13.88 2.73 6.17
N GLU A 101 -13.63 1.65 5.45
CA GLU A 101 -14.66 0.73 4.95
C GLU A 101 -15.13 -0.25 6.04
N ARG A 102 -14.20 -0.74 6.87
CA ARG A 102 -14.44 -1.72 7.95
C ARG A 102 -13.63 -1.41 9.23
N PRO A 103 -13.85 -0.25 9.86
CA PRO A 103 -13.08 0.16 11.04
C PRO A 103 -13.20 -0.83 12.21
N GLU A 104 -14.39 -1.38 12.47
CA GLU A 104 -14.62 -2.29 13.60
C GLU A 104 -13.90 -3.62 13.39
N ARG A 105 -14.05 -4.22 12.20
CA ARG A 105 -13.34 -5.47 11.86
C ARG A 105 -11.83 -5.26 11.90
N LEU A 106 -11.33 -4.15 11.35
CA LEU A 106 -9.91 -3.83 11.42
C LEU A 106 -9.41 -3.73 12.86
N ALA A 107 -10.15 -3.05 13.74
CA ALA A 107 -9.80 -2.96 15.15
C ALA A 107 -9.79 -4.33 15.84
N THR A 108 -10.73 -5.22 15.51
CA THR A 108 -10.74 -6.60 16.01
C THR A 108 -9.48 -7.37 15.61
N GLU A 109 -9.05 -7.30 14.35
CA GLU A 109 -7.84 -8.00 13.88
C GLU A 109 -6.57 -7.46 14.58
N VAL A 110 -6.51 -6.15 14.80
CA VAL A 110 -5.40 -5.52 15.54
C VAL A 110 -5.40 -5.98 17.00
N ALA A 111 -6.55 -5.99 17.67
CA ALA A 111 -6.67 -6.43 19.06
C ALA A 111 -6.26 -7.91 19.22
N ALA A 112 -6.77 -8.79 18.34
CA ALA A 112 -6.43 -10.21 18.35
C ALA A 112 -4.93 -10.45 18.16
N PHE A 113 -4.29 -9.70 17.26
CA PHE A 113 -2.84 -9.79 17.08
C PHE A 113 -2.07 -9.34 18.33
N LEU A 114 -2.51 -8.26 18.99
CA LEU A 114 -1.86 -7.80 20.23
C LEU A 114 -2.03 -8.79 21.38
N GLU A 115 -3.16 -9.49 21.47
CA GLU A 115 -3.39 -10.56 22.44
C GLU A 115 -2.45 -11.76 22.18
N GLU A 116 -2.28 -12.17 20.92
CA GLU A 116 -1.33 -13.22 20.50
C GLU A 116 0.12 -12.90 20.89
N LEU A 117 0.51 -11.62 20.96
CA LEU A 117 1.86 -11.20 21.35
C LEU A 117 2.08 -11.14 22.87
N ASN A 118 1.01 -11.06 23.65
CA ASN A 118 1.06 -10.95 25.11
C ASN A 118 0.80 -12.29 25.83
N SER A 119 0.62 -13.38 25.07
CA SER A 119 0.37 -14.74 25.58
C SER A 119 1.65 -15.56 25.64
#